data_AF-A0A2M7L7I8-F1
#
_entry.id   AF-A0A2M7L7I8-F1
#
_cell.length_a   1.000
_cell.length_b   1.000
_cell.length_c   1.000
_cell.angle_alpha   90.00
_cell.angle_beta   90.00
_cell.angle_gamma   90.00
#
_symmetry.space_group_name_H-M   'P 1'
#
loop_
_entity.id
_entity.type
_entity.pdbx_description
1 polymer ?
#
loop_
_entity_poly.entity_id
_entity_poly.type
_entity_poly.pdbx_seq_one_letter_code
_entity_poly.pdbx_strand_id
1 'polypeptide(L)' 'MNDLLVALGLVLALEGALYALFPQGMINMIRRIPEVAPTSLRLTGIIAVAIGWLIVKTVRS' A
#
# COMPACT_ATOMS: atom_id res chain seq x y z
N MET A 1 -5.78 9.14 -20.14
CA MET A 1 -6.43 10.03 -19.14
C MET A 1 -7.35 9.27 -18.17
N ASN A 2 -7.14 7.96 -17.95
CA ASN A 2 -7.89 7.19 -16.94
C ASN A 2 -6.99 6.61 -15.84
N ASP A 3 -5.73 7.05 -15.82
CA ASP A 3 -4.66 6.36 -15.10
C ASP A 3 -4.81 6.49 -13.59
N LEU A 4 -5.32 7.63 -13.13
CA LEU A 4 -5.67 7.84 -11.73
C LEU A 4 -6.82 6.92 -11.29
N LEU A 5 -7.85 6.78 -12.12
CA LEU A 5 -8.99 5.90 -11.83
C LEU A 5 -8.57 4.42 -11.83
N VAL A 6 -7.69 4.02 -12.76
CA VAL A 6 -7.12 2.68 -12.80
C VAL A 6 -6.26 2.43 -11.56
N ALA A 7 -5.38 3.35 -11.18
CA ALA A 7 -4.55 3.23 -9.99
C ALA A 7 -5.40 3.12 -8.72
N LEU A 8 -6.44 3.94 -8.60
CA LEU A 8 -7.39 3.89 -7.47
C LEU A 8 -8.13 2.55 -7.45
N GLY A 9 -8.63 2.09 -8.59
CA GLY A 9 -9.30 0.79 -8.70
C GLY A 9 -8.39 -0.38 -8.30
N LEU A 10 -7.12 -0.36 -8.71
CA LEU A 10 -6.14 -1.39 -8.34
C LEU A 10 -5.83 -1.38 -6.85
N VAL A 11 -5.65 -0.20 -6.23
CA VAL A 11 -5.43 -0.10 -4.77
C VAL A 11 -6.64 -0.66 -4.01
N LEU A 12 -7.86 -0.28 -4.40
CA LEU A 12 -9.08 -0.79 -3.76
C LEU A 12 -9.26 -2.29 -3.95
N ALA A 13 -8.96 -2.83 -5.13
CA ALA A 13 -9.06 -4.26 -5.41
C ALA A 13 -8.05 -5.06 -4.57
N LEU A 14 -6.80 -4.60 -4.47
CA LEU A 14 -5.77 -5.26 -3.67
C LEU A 14 -6.08 -5.20 -2.17
N GLU A 15 -6.41 -4.02 -1.65
CA GLU A 15 -6.82 -3.85 -0.25
C GLU A 15 -8.05 -4.71 0.07
N GLY A 16 -9.10 -4.63 -0.76
CA GLY A 16 -10.32 -5.43 -0.61
C GLY A 16 -10.07 -6.94 -0.64
N ALA A 17 -9.19 -7.40 -1.53
CA ALA A 17 -8.79 -8.81 -1.58
C ALA A 17 -8.07 -9.25 -0.31
N LEU A 18 -7.19 -8.42 0.26
CA LEU A 18 -6.53 -8.72 1.54
C LEU A 18 -7.53 -8.82 2.68
N TYR A 19 -8.51 -7.91 2.76
CA TYR A 19 -9.58 -7.99 3.77
C TYR A 19 -10.47 -9.23 3.58
N ALA A 20 -10.80 -9.61 2.34
CA ALA A 20 -11.67 -10.75 2.06
C ALA A 20 -10.97 -12.10 2.27
N LEU A 21 -9.71 -12.24 1.86
CA LEU A 21 -8.95 -13.48 1.95
C LEU A 21 -8.31 -13.68 3.33
N PHE A 22 -7.82 -12.60 3.95
CA PHE A 22 -7.03 -12.65 5.19
C PHE A 22 -7.51 -11.61 6.23
N PRO A 23 -8.80 -11.63 6.63
CA PRO A 23 -9.37 -10.62 7.53
C PRO A 23 -8.61 -10.52 8.86
N GLN A 24 -8.23 -11.67 9.43
CA GLN A 24 -7.53 -11.71 10.71
C GLN A 24 -6.08 -11.25 10.63
N GLY A 25 -5.44 -11.44 9.46
CA GLY A 25 -4.11 -10.88 9.20
C GLY A 25 -4.14 -9.36 9.24
N MET A 26 -5.13 -8.75 8.58
CA MET A 26 -5.30 -7.30 8.55
C MET A 26 -5.59 -6.71 9.93
N ILE A 27 -6.49 -7.33 10.70
CA ILE A 27 -6.80 -6.89 12.06
C ILE A 27 -5.55 -6.94 12.96
N ASN A 28 -4.78 -8.02 12.88
CA ASN A 28 -3.55 -8.18 13.66
C ASN A 28 -2.48 -7.17 13.26
N MET A 29 -2.35 -6.86 11.96
CA MET A 29 -1.44 -5.83 11.48
C MET A 29 -1.80 -4.45 12.05
N ILE A 30 -3.08 -4.06 11.95
CA ILE A 30 -3.56 -2.75 12.46
C ILE A 30 -3.28 -2.61 13.95
N ARG A 31 -3.49 -3.67 14.74
CA ARG A 31 -3.21 -3.65 16.19
C ARG A 31 -1.74 -3.43 16.53
N ARG A 32 -0.82 -3.80 15.64
CA ARG A 32 0.63 -3.62 15.83
C ARG A 32 1.13 -2.24 15.38
N ILE A 33 0.38 -1.52 14.56
CA ILE A 33 0.79 -0.18 14.06
C ILE A 33 1.14 0.79 15.21
N PRO A 34 0.36 0.89 16.31
CA PRO A 34 0.69 1.78 17.42
C PRO A 34 2.00 1.43 18.15
N GLU A 35 2.44 0.17 18.06
CA GLU A 35 3.68 -0.31 18.68
C GLU A 35 4.92 0.02 17.84
N VAL A 36 4.73 0.39 16.56
CA VAL A 36 5.82 0.76 15.66
C VAL A 36 6.23 2.22 15.89
N ALA A 37 7.53 2.46 16.05
CA ALA A 37 8.07 3.81 16.18
C ALA A 37 7.68 4.69 14.97
N PRO A 38 7.25 5.95 15.18
CA PRO A 38 6.89 6.86 14.08
C PRO A 38 7.98 7.04 13.03
N THR A 39 9.26 6.97 13.43
CA THR A 39 10.40 7.04 12.52
C THR A 39 10.44 5.87 11.55
N SER A 40 10.17 4.65 12.02
CA SER A 40 10.12 3.46 11.18
C SER A 40 8.94 3.53 10.20
N LEU A 41 7.76 3.95 10.67
CA LEU A 41 6.59 4.15 9.80
C LEU A 41 6.89 5.17 8.67
N ARG A 42 7.57 6.27 8.99
CA ARG A 42 7.98 7.27 8.00
C ARG A 42 8.97 6.70 6.99
N LEU A 43 9.99 5.97 7.43
CA LEU A 43 10.98 5.34 6.55
C LEU A 43 10.31 4.34 5.60
N THR A 44 9.45 3.46 6.12
CA THR A 44 8.70 2.50 5.31
C THR A 44 7.81 3.21 4.29
N GLY A 45 7.13 4.30 4.69
CA GLY A 45 6.33 5.12 3.77
C GLY A 45 7.15 5.75 2.65
N ILE A 46 8.33 6.32 2.97
CA ILE A 46 9.23 6.91 1.97
C ILE A 46 9.71 5.84 0.97
N ILE A 47 10.09 4.66 1.48
CA ILE A 47 10.51 3.53 0.65
C ILE A 47 9.36 3.08 -0.27
N ALA A 48 8.15 2.95 0.26
CA ALA A 48 6.97 2.56 -0.52
C ALA A 48 6.67 3.56 -1.64
N VAL A 49 6.76 4.86 -1.36
CA VAL A 49 6.58 5.92 -2.38
C VAL A 49 7.66 5.83 -3.47
N ALA A 50 8.93 5.64 -3.08
CA ALA A 50 10.04 5.54 -4.03
C ALA A 50 9.88 4.32 -4.96
N ILE A 51 9.50 3.17 -4.40
CA ILE A 51 9.24 1.94 -5.18
C ILE A 51 8.02 2.14 -6.09
N GLY A 52 6.91 2.67 -5.57
CA GLY A 52 5.70 2.91 -6.34
C GLY A 52 5.96 3.85 -7.53
N TRP A 53 6.71 4.92 -7.31
CA TRP A 53 7.13 5.82 -8.37
C TRP A 53 8.02 5.14 -9.42
N LEU A 54 8.98 4.32 -8.99
CA LEU A 54 9.88 3.59 -9.90
C LEU A 54 9.09 2.62 -10.78
N ILE A 55 8.15 1.86 -10.22
CA ILE A 55 7.29 0.93 -10.96
C ILE A 55 6.48 1.69 -12.01
N VAL A 56 5.80 2.77 -11.62
CA VAL A 56 5.00 3.58 -12.56
C VAL A 56 5.87 4.15 -13.67
N LYS A 57 7.07 4.64 -13.33
CA LYS A 57 8.02 5.17 -14.31
C LYS A 57 8.47 4.08 -15.30
N THR A 58 8.83 2.88 -14.84
CA THR A 58 9.27 1.79 -15.71
C THR A 58 8.16 1.25 -16.60
N VAL A 59 6.93 1.14 -16.10
CA VAL A 59 5.79 0.63 -16.88
C VAL A 59 5.30 1.63 -17.93
N ARG A 60 5.51 2.94 -17.70
CA ARG A 60 5.10 4.02 -18.61
C ARG A 60 6.22 4.62 -19.46
N SER A 61 7.45 4.12 -19.33
CA SER A 61 8.58 4.55 -20.16
C SER A 61 8.56 3.89 -21.53
#